data_AF-A0A842G6R9-F1
#
_entry.id   AF-A0A842G6R9-F1
#
_cell.length_a   1.000
_cell.length_b   1.000
_cell.length_c   1.000
_cell.angle_alpha   90.00
_cell.angle_beta   90.00
_cell.angle_gamma   90.00
#
_symmetry.space_group_name_H-M   'P 1'
#
loop_
_entity.id
_entity.type
_entity.pdbx_description
1 polymer ?
#
loop_
_entity_poly.entity_id
_entity_poly.type
_entity_poly.pdbx_seq_one_letter_code
_entity_poly.pdbx_strand_id
1 'polypeptide(L)' 'MKVKRGKDSDTFVYSGDLKKEIKKCEAEMRKIEAELPYLKFASEQAQKPYIAKKKRLGALKEFVPLAKKKLNE' A
#
# COMPACT_ATOMS: atom_id res chain seq x y z
N MET A 1 -14.12 16.14 -8.74
CA MET A 1 -13.04 17.09 -9.09
C MET A 1 -11.94 16.25 -9.72
N LYS A 2 -11.24 16.77 -10.73
CA LYS A 2 -10.13 16.07 -11.39
C LYS A 2 -8.87 16.90 -11.21
N VAL A 3 -7.78 16.23 -10.81
CA VAL A 3 -6.46 16.86 -10.74
C VAL A 3 -5.74 16.62 -12.07
N LYS A 4 -5.30 17.70 -12.73
CA LYS A 4 -4.35 17.65 -13.84
C LYS A 4 -2.98 18.00 -13.29
N ARG A 5 -2.09 17.01 -13.23
CA ARG A 5 -0.73 17.21 -12.71
C ARG A 5 0.12 17.94 -13.75
N GLY A 6 0.67 19.09 -13.36
CA GLY A 6 1.60 19.87 -14.18
C GLY A 6 3.04 19.68 -13.72
N LYS A 7 3.99 20.26 -14.48
CA LYS A 7 5.43 20.20 -14.16
C LYS A 7 5.79 21.05 -12.93
N ASP A 8 5.13 22.20 -12.78
CA ASP A 8 5.40 23.16 -11.70
C ASP A 8 4.24 23.33 -10.70
N SER A 9 3.01 22.98 -11.10
CA SER A 9 1.84 22.98 -10.21
C SER A 9 0.70 22.09 -10.71
N ASP A 10 -0.16 21.67 -9.80
CA ASP A 10 -1.38 20.93 -10.11
C ASP A 10 -2.53 21.88 -10.45
N THR A 11 -3.28 21.57 -11.51
CA THR A 11 -4.51 22.30 -11.87
C THR A 11 -5.73 21.47 -11.47
N PHE A 12 -6.65 22.07 -10.71
CA PHE A 12 -7.91 21.43 -10.30
C PHE A 12 -9.04 21.80 -11.25
N VAL A 13 -9.61 20.80 -11.91
CA VAL A 13 -10.74 20.97 -12.83
C VAL A 13 -11.99 20.39 -12.20
N TYR A 14 -13.07 21.16 -12.17
CA TYR A 14 -14.39 20.70 -11.76
C TYR A 14 -15.43 21.10 -12.80
N SER A 15 -16.56 20.38 -12.84
CA SER A 15 -17.69 20.71 -13.69
C SER A 15 -18.96 20.80 -12.84
N GLY A 16 -19.80 21.80 -13.10
CA GLY A 16 -21.05 22.03 -12.36
C GLY A 16 -20.91 22.99 -11.18
N ASP A 17 -21.78 22.83 -10.17
CA ASP A 17 -21.90 23.73 -9.02
C ASP A 17 -20.73 23.56 -8.04
N LEU A 18 -19.94 24.62 -7.88
CA LEU A 18 -18.78 24.66 -6.99
C LEU A 18 -19.13 24.36 -5.52
N LYS A 19 -20.28 24.84 -5.00
CA LYS A 19 -20.68 24.60 -3.61
C LYS A 19 -20.98 23.12 -3.37
N LYS A 20 -21.61 22.45 -4.35
CA LYS A 20 -21.87 21.00 -4.27
C LYS A 20 -20.57 20.22 -4.36
N GLU A 21 -19.65 20.66 -5.20
CA GLU A 21 -18.36 20.00 -5.37
C GLU A 21 -17.49 20.10 -4.11
N ILE A 22 -17.43 21.27 -3.48
CA ILE A 22 -16.74 21.46 -2.19
C ILE A 22 -17.26 20.48 -1.15
N LYS A 23 -18.59 20.38 -0.97
CA LYS A 23 -19.19 19.45 0.01
C LYS A 23 -18.83 17.99 -0.26
N LYS A 24 -18.77 17.58 -1.53
CA LYS A 24 -18.35 16.22 -1.90
C LYS A 24 -16.87 15.98 -1.54
N CYS A 25 -16.00 16.91 -1.92
CA CYS A 25 -14.57 16.83 -1.62
C CYS A 25 -14.32 16.80 -0.10
N GLU A 26 -15.01 17.61 0.69
CA GLU A 26 -14.91 17.61 2.16
C GLU A 26 -15.36 16.28 2.78
N ALA A 27 -16.46 15.70 2.27
CA ALA A 27 -16.95 14.42 2.74
C ALA A 27 -15.99 13.28 2.39
N GLU A 28 -15.40 13.31 1.20
CA GLU A 28 -14.38 12.35 0.77
C GLU A 28 -13.09 12.50 1.61
N MET A 29 -12.63 13.73 1.82
CA MET A 29 -11.45 14.04 2.64
C MET A 29 -11.59 13.47 4.04
N ARG A 30 -12.73 13.70 4.71
CA ARG A 30 -12.99 13.15 6.07
C ARG A 30 -12.98 11.62 6.10
N LYS A 31 -13.51 10.96 5.06
CA LYS A 31 -13.47 9.49 4.96
C LYS A 31 -12.02 8.99 4.84
N ILE A 32 -11.23 9.62 3.97
CA ILE A 32 -9.83 9.27 3.77
C ILE A 32 -9.02 9.50 5.04
N GLU A 33 -9.20 10.64 5.70
CA GLU A 33 -8.54 10.97 6.97
C GLU A 33 -8.84 9.93 8.07
N ALA A 34 -10.08 9.42 8.11
CA ALA A 34 -10.46 8.37 9.04
C ALA A 34 -9.88 7.00 8.68
N GLU A 35 -9.71 6.69 7.39
CA GLU A 35 -9.26 5.38 6.90
C GLU A 35 -7.73 5.21 6.92
N LEU A 36 -6.98 6.29 6.64
CA LEU A 36 -5.52 6.27 6.51
C LEU A 36 -4.78 5.65 7.72
N PRO A 37 -5.14 5.93 9.00
CA PRO A 37 -4.47 5.32 10.15
C PRO A 37 -4.61 3.79 10.19
N TYR A 38 -5.77 3.26 9.82
CA TYR A 38 -6.03 1.81 9.80
C TYR A 38 -5.22 1.12 8.71
N LEU A 39 -5.14 1.73 7.51
CA LEU A 39 -4.32 1.21 6.42
C LEU A 39 -2.84 1.22 6.77
N LYS A 40 -2.36 2.29 7.41
CA LYS A 40 -0.99 2.36 7.91
C LYS A 40 -0.70 1.24 8.91
N PHE A 41 -1.56 1.07 9.92
CA PHE A 41 -1.43 0.02 10.90
C PHE A 41 -1.41 -1.37 10.25
N ALA A 42 -2.34 -1.65 9.34
CA ALA A 42 -2.40 -2.93 8.64
C ALA A 42 -1.12 -3.21 7.83
N SER A 43 -0.59 -2.20 7.14
CA SER A 43 0.68 -2.29 6.41
C SER A 43 1.85 -2.62 7.35
N GLU A 44 1.98 -1.92 8.47
CA GLU A 44 3.04 -2.15 9.45
C GLU A 44 2.95 -3.56 10.07
N GLN A 45 1.73 -4.01 10.38
CA GLN A 45 1.50 -5.36 10.90
C GLN A 45 1.80 -6.45 9.87
N ALA A 46 1.55 -6.22 8.58
CA ALA A 46 1.85 -7.16 7.51
C ALA A 46 3.36 -7.23 7.18
N GLN A 47 4.10 -6.13 7.38
CA GLN A 47 5.51 -6.03 7.01
C GLN A 47 6.39 -7.01 7.80
N LYS A 48 6.18 -7.13 9.13
CA LYS A 48 7.00 -8.02 9.98
C LYS A 48 6.85 -9.51 9.59
N PRO A 49 5.63 -10.08 9.48
CA PRO A 49 5.42 -11.44 9.00
C PRO A 49 5.97 -11.67 7.59
N TYR A 50 5.84 -10.70 6.69
CA TYR A 50 6.39 -10.80 5.34
C TYR A 50 7.91 -10.98 5.36
N ILE A 51 8.64 -10.12 6.09
CA ILE A 51 10.09 -10.22 6.22
C ILE A 51 10.49 -11.56 6.84
N ALA A 52 9.81 -11.99 7.91
CA ALA A 52 10.09 -13.25 8.58
C ALA A 52 9.89 -14.47 7.66
N LYS A 53 8.76 -14.53 6.94
CA LYS A 53 8.46 -15.60 5.97
C LYS A 53 9.44 -15.59 4.79
N LYS A 54 9.81 -14.40 4.29
CA LYS A 54 10.80 -14.27 3.21
C LYS A 54 12.16 -14.82 3.63
N LYS A 55 12.64 -14.48 4.84
CA LYS A 55 13.88 -15.02 5.40
C LYS A 55 13.81 -16.55 5.55
N ARG A 56 12.71 -17.07 6.11
CA ARG A 56 12.52 -18.52 6.26
C ARG A 56 12.49 -19.24 4.91
N LEU A 57 11.84 -18.66 3.90
CA LEU A 57 11.81 -19.22 2.55
C LEU A 57 13.21 -19.32 1.95
N GLY A 58 14.05 -18.29 2.12
CA GLY A 58 15.45 -18.32 1.69
C GLY A 58 16.22 -19.49 2.33
N ALA A 59 16.15 -19.59 3.66
CA ALA A 59 16.80 -20.68 4.39
C ALA A 59 16.31 -22.08 3.94
N LEU A 60 15.01 -22.24 3.67
CA LEU A 60 14.46 -23.50 3.18
C LEU A 60 14.95 -23.82 1.76
N LYS A 61 15.07 -22.81 0.89
CA LYS A 61 15.60 -22.99 -0.48
C LYS A 61 17.05 -23.45 -0.48
N GLU A 62 17.84 -23.06 0.50
CA GLU A 62 19.23 -23.51 0.67
C GLU A 62 19.31 -24.89 1.35
N PHE A 63 18.54 -25.10 2.41
CA PHE A 63 18.59 -26.32 3.20
C PHE A 63 18.08 -27.55 2.43
N VAL A 64 16.95 -27.43 1.72
CA VAL A 64 16.29 -28.58 1.09
C VAL A 64 17.20 -29.29 0.06
N PRO A 65 17.88 -28.59 -0.87
CA PRO A 65 18.82 -29.23 -1.79
C PRO A 65 20.00 -29.91 -1.08
N LEU A 66 20.57 -29.27 -0.06
CA LEU A 66 21.68 -29.83 0.72
C LEU A 66 21.25 -31.11 1.46
N ALA A 67 20.09 -31.09 2.11
CA ALA A 67 19.53 -32.25 2.80
C ALA A 67 19.24 -33.41 1.83
N LYS A 68 18.66 -33.11 0.65
CA LYS A 68 18.42 -34.12 -0.39
C LYS A 68 19.73 -34.74 -0.90
N LYS A 69 20.77 -33.93 -1.09
CA LYS A 69 22.08 -34.42 -1.51
C LYS A 69 22.65 -35.39 -0.47
N LYS A 70 22.58 -35.02 0.81
CA LYS A 70 23.07 -35.85 1.92
C LYS A 70 22.31 -37.15 2.13
N LEU A 71 21.01 -37.20 1.81
CA LEU A 71 20.22 -38.43 1.89
C LEU A 71 20.53 -39.43 0.76
N ASN A 72 21.12 -38.95 -0.34
CA ASN A 72 21.51 -39.75 -1.49
C ASN A 72 23.02 -40.09 -1.49
N GLU A 73 23.77 -39.64 -0.47
CA GLU A 73 25.16 -40.04 -0.16
C GLU A 73 25.15 -41.24 0.80
#